data_AF-A0A959XMB2-F1
#
_entry.id   AF-A0A959XMB2-F1
#
_cell.length_a   1.000
_cell.length_b   1.000
_cell.length_c   1.000
_cell.angle_alpha   90.00
_cell.angle_beta   90.00
_cell.angle_gamma   90.00
#
_symmetry.space_group_name_H-M   'P 1'
#
loop_
_entity.id
_entity.type
_entity.pdbx_description
1 polymer ?
#
loop_
_entity_poly.entity_id
_entity_poly.type
_entity_poly.pdbx_seq_one_letter_code
_entity_poly.pdbx_strand_id
1 'polypeptide(L)'
;WVESMHLVIRQIEAFGPSAPLMARVAEQKVTLEHLIQMMGEEAENEELNELHTKLLAIRDIYDQLNVQRVAHQGGSTSGRMVLGDDVTMELTPEKYQELVQAVDRLREEMVRPEDANA
;
A
#
# COMPACT_ATOMS: atom_id res chain seq x y z
N TRP A 1 9.25 2.34 -3.28
CA TRP A 1 7.95 1.93 -2.70
C TRP A 1 8.10 0.81 -1.67
N VAL A 2 8.67 -0.35 -2.04
CA VAL A 2 8.83 -1.53 -1.15
C VAL A 2 9.48 -1.19 0.20
N GLU A 3 10.59 -0.45 0.22
CA GLU A 3 11.25 -0.09 1.49
C GLU A 3 10.39 0.85 2.35
N SER A 4 9.62 1.76 1.75
CA SER A 4 8.69 2.62 2.50
C SER A 4 7.61 1.79 3.19
N MET A 5 7.07 0.79 2.49
CA MET A 5 6.11 -0.17 3.06
C MET A 5 6.75 -0.98 4.19
N HIS A 6 7.96 -1.50 3.97
CA HIS A 6 8.68 -2.26 5.00
C HIS A 6 8.89 -1.42 6.27
N LEU A 7 9.33 -0.17 6.15
CA LEU A 7 9.56 0.70 7.31
C LEU A 7 8.28 1.00 8.11
N VAL A 8 7.15 1.25 7.44
CA VAL A 8 5.88 1.48 8.16
C VAL A 8 5.37 0.19 8.82
N ILE A 9 5.53 -0.97 8.18
CA ILE A 9 5.22 -2.27 8.77
C ILE A 9 6.04 -2.48 10.04
N ARG A 10 7.36 -2.28 9.99
CA ARG A 10 8.24 -2.43 11.17
C ARG A 10 7.88 -1.48 12.31
N GLN A 11 7.42 -0.26 12.00
CA GLN A 11 6.92 0.65 13.03
C GLN A 11 5.63 0.14 13.69
N ILE A 12 4.69 -0.40 12.90
CA ILE A 12 3.45 -1.00 13.43
C ILE A 12 3.76 -2.23 14.28
N GLU A 13 4.69 -3.09 13.86
CA GLU A 13 5.09 -4.28 14.62
C GLU A 13 5.76 -3.90 15.96
N ALA A 14 6.63 -2.88 15.94
CA ALA A 14 7.37 -2.47 17.13
C ALA A 14 6.53 -1.70 18.15
N PHE A 15 5.58 -0.88 17.69
CA PHE A 15 4.86 0.09 18.54
C PHE A 15 3.34 -0.11 18.57
N GLY A 16 2.82 -1.07 17.80
CA GLY A 16 1.39 -1.30 17.60
C GLY A 16 0.77 -0.42 16.51
N PRO A 17 -0.42 -0.77 16.03
CA PRO A 17 -1.14 0.04 15.04
C PRO A 17 -1.59 1.36 15.68
N SER A 18 -1.38 2.45 14.96
CA SER A 18 -1.95 3.77 15.29
C SER A 18 -2.64 4.35 14.06
N ALA A 19 -3.64 5.21 14.26
CA ALA A 19 -4.37 5.82 13.14
C ALA A 19 -3.43 6.47 12.09
N PRO A 20 -2.36 7.21 12.47
CA PRO A 20 -1.42 7.76 11.50
C PRO A 20 -0.61 6.72 10.74
N LEU A 21 -0.25 5.59 11.37
CA LEU A 21 0.49 4.51 10.70
C LEU A 21 -0.41 3.72 9.75
N MET A 22 -1.65 3.45 10.15
CA MET A 22 -2.63 2.77 9.30
C MET A 22 -3.04 3.64 8.11
N ALA A 23 -3.21 4.95 8.32
CA ALA A 23 -3.44 5.90 7.24
C ALA A 23 -2.28 5.90 6.24
N ARG A 24 -1.02 5.90 6.71
CA ARG A 24 0.15 5.77 5.84
C ARG A 24 0.11 4.48 5.01
N VAL A 25 -0.24 3.34 5.61
CA VAL A 25 -0.39 2.08 4.87
C VAL A 25 -1.46 2.22 3.77
N ALA A 26 -2.60 2.83 4.06
CA ALA A 26 -3.64 3.07 3.06
C ALA A 26 -3.18 4.01 1.93
N GLU A 27 -2.48 5.10 2.26
CA GLU A 27 -1.94 6.08 1.29
C GLU A 27 -0.93 5.44 0.33
N GLN A 28 -0.22 4.38 0.74
CA GLN A 28 0.74 3.68 -0.12
C GLN A 28 0.08 3.04 -1.34
N LYS A 29 -1.24 2.79 -1.33
CA LYS A 29 -2.00 2.34 -2.51
C LYS A 29 -1.86 3.31 -3.68
N VAL A 30 -2.09 4.61 -3.44
CA VAL A 30 -2.05 5.63 -4.50
C VAL A 30 -0.64 5.73 -5.10
N THR A 31 0.38 5.60 -4.25
CA THR A 31 1.78 5.62 -4.71
C THR A 31 2.13 4.34 -5.49
N LEU A 32 1.56 3.20 -5.11
CA LEU A 32 1.71 1.93 -5.83
C LEU A 32 1.08 2.00 -7.22
N GLU A 33 -0.15 2.53 -7.31
CA GLU A 33 -0.86 2.70 -8.58
C GLU A 33 -0.10 3.60 -9.55
N HIS A 34 0.45 4.71 -9.06
CA HIS A 34 1.29 5.60 -9.87
C HIS A 34 2.56 4.88 -10.35
N LEU A 35 3.25 4.13 -9.47
CA LEU A 35 4.43 3.36 -9.85
C LEU A 35 4.11 2.33 -10.95
N ILE A 36 3.02 1.58 -10.80
CA ILE A 36 2.55 0.60 -11.78
C ILE A 36 2.27 1.29 -13.12
N GLN A 37 1.58 2.43 -13.11
CA GLN A 37 1.29 3.19 -14.32
C GLN A 37 2.57 3.61 -15.05
N MET A 38 3.57 4.13 -14.32
CA MET A 38 4.85 4.52 -14.92
C MET A 38 5.59 3.32 -15.52
N MET A 39 5.55 2.15 -14.87
CA MET A 39 6.19 0.93 -15.38
C MET A 39 5.50 0.38 -16.63
N GLY A 40 4.19 0.62 -16.81
CA GLY A 40 3.46 0.21 -18.01
C GLY A 40 3.98 0.85 -19.31
N GLU A 41 4.69 1.97 -19.21
CA GLU A 41 5.33 2.64 -20.36
C GLU A 41 6.57 1.87 -20.88
N GLU A 42 7.10 0.93 -20.08
CA GLU A 42 8.34 0.20 -20.31
C GLU A 42 8.09 -1.31 -20.56
N ALA A 43 6.94 -1.66 -21.15
CA ALA A 43 6.44 -3.03 -21.29
C ALA A 43 7.33 -3.99 -22.12
N GLU A 44 8.35 -3.50 -22.80
CA GLU A 44 9.29 -4.32 -23.59
C GLU A 44 10.47 -4.86 -22.77
N ASN A 45 10.64 -4.42 -21.52
CA ASN A 45 11.68 -4.91 -20.62
C ASN A 45 11.21 -6.14 -19.82
N GLU A 46 11.74 -7.32 -20.13
CA GLU A 46 11.35 -8.60 -19.48
C GLU A 46 11.54 -8.60 -17.96
N GLU A 47 12.67 -8.08 -17.46
CA GLU A 47 12.93 -8.00 -16.01
C GLU A 47 11.94 -7.07 -15.31
N LEU A 48 11.60 -5.96 -15.95
CA LEU A 48 10.63 -5.01 -15.43
C LEU A 48 9.20 -5.55 -15.44
N ASN A 49 8.86 -6.38 -16.43
CA ASN A 49 7.55 -7.03 -16.55
C ASN A 49 7.26 -8.01 -15.40
N GLU A 50 8.28 -8.75 -14.95
CA GLU A 50 8.14 -9.62 -13.78
C GLU A 50 7.85 -8.80 -12.52
N LEU A 51 8.61 -7.73 -12.28
CA LEU A 51 8.39 -6.83 -11.15
C LEU A 51 7.02 -6.14 -11.24
N HIS A 52 6.62 -5.70 -12.42
CA HIS A 52 5.32 -5.07 -12.67
C HIS A 52 4.16 -6.01 -12.30
N THR A 53 4.25 -7.28 -12.70
CA THR A 53 3.26 -8.31 -12.37
C THR A 53 3.15 -8.54 -10.86
N LYS A 54 4.28 -8.58 -10.14
CA LYS A 54 4.31 -8.72 -8.68
C LYS A 54 3.68 -7.51 -7.98
N LEU A 55 3.94 -6.30 -8.47
CA LEU A 55 3.34 -5.08 -7.93
C LEU A 55 1.83 -5.01 -8.19
N LEU A 56 1.37 -5.46 -9.36
CA LEU A 56 -0.07 -5.59 -9.65
C LEU A 56 -0.77 -6.54 -8.68
N ALA A 57 -0.17 -7.70 -8.37
CA ALA A 57 -0.72 -8.62 -7.38
C ALA A 57 -0.85 -7.98 -5.99
N ILE A 58 0.10 -7.11 -5.59
CA ILE A 58 0.00 -6.36 -4.34
C ILE A 58 -1.12 -5.29 -4.41
N ARG A 59 -1.29 -4.62 -5.55
CA ARG A 59 -2.40 -3.68 -5.77
C ARG A 59 -3.76 -4.38 -5.66
N ASP A 60 -3.86 -5.61 -6.14
CA ASP A 60 -5.10 -6.39 -6.05
C ASP A 60 -5.47 -6.72 -4.58
N ILE A 61 -4.50 -6.85 -3.67
CA ILE A 61 -4.78 -6.94 -2.21
C ILE A 61 -5.40 -5.63 -1.71
N TYR A 62 -4.87 -4.48 -2.15
CA TYR A 62 -5.42 -3.16 -1.83
C TYR A 62 -6.83 -2.93 -2.40
N ASP A 63 -7.19 -3.55 -3.51
CA ASP A 63 -8.53 -3.46 -4.11
C ASP A 63 -9.58 -4.28 -3.37
N GLN A 64 -9.13 -5.31 -2.65
CA GLN A 64 -9.99 -6.13 -1.79
C GLN A 64 -10.22 -5.50 -0.41
N LEU A 65 -9.63 -4.33 -0.14
CA LEU A 65 -9.86 -3.60 1.10
C LEU A 65 -11.24 -2.97 1.10
N ASN A 66 -11.99 -3.20 2.18
CA ASN A 66 -13.33 -2.68 2.30
C ASN A 66 -13.28 -1.17 2.54
N VAL A 67 -13.66 -0.40 1.53
CA VAL A 67 -13.73 1.06 1.64
C VAL A 67 -15.02 1.43 2.36
N GLN A 68 -14.95 1.70 3.66
CA GLN A 68 -16.09 2.30 4.37
C GLN A 68 -16.07 3.81 4.12
N ARG A 69 -17.01 4.29 3.30
CA ARG A 69 -17.25 5.74 3.21
C ARG A 69 -17.92 6.18 4.50
N VAL A 70 -17.20 6.92 5.32
CA VAL A 70 -17.76 7.52 6.53
C VAL A 70 -18.14 8.95 6.18
N ALA A 71 -19.39 9.32 6.41
CA ALA A 71 -19.80 10.70 6.19
C ALA A 71 -18.97 11.62 7.12
N HIS A 72 -18.38 12.68 6.57
CA HIS A 72 -17.70 13.72 7.36
C HIS A 72 -18.65 14.19 8.47
N GLN A 73 -18.28 13.98 9.74
CA GLN A 73 -19.00 14.55 10.89
C GLN A 73 -18.39 15.88 11.39
N GLY A 74 -17.46 16.45 10.62
CA GLY A 74 -16.82 17.72 10.97
C GLY A 74 -17.65 18.93 10.53
N GLY A 75 -18.22 19.66 11.50
CA GLY A 75 -18.61 21.05 11.26
C GLY A 75 -17.37 21.90 11.01
N SER A 76 -17.31 22.61 9.87
CA SER A 76 -16.21 23.55 9.59
C SER A 76 -16.09 24.59 10.70
N THR A 77 -14.86 24.92 11.08
CA THR A 77 -14.51 26.06 11.95
C THR A 77 -15.07 27.40 11.44
N SER A 78 -15.46 27.48 10.15
CA SER A 78 -16.09 28.66 9.53
C SER A 78 -17.62 28.58 9.38
N GLY A 79 -18.29 27.54 9.92
CA GLY A 79 -19.74 27.40 9.82
C GLY A 79 -20.27 27.01 8.42
N ARG A 80 -19.40 26.76 7.45
CA ARG A 80 -19.78 26.16 6.16
C ARG A 80 -19.81 24.64 6.29
N MET A 81 -20.91 24.01 5.91
CA MET A 81 -20.98 22.56 5.76
C MET A 81 -19.97 22.12 4.69
N VAL A 82 -18.97 21.33 5.07
CA VAL A 82 -18.05 20.69 4.11
C VAL A 82 -18.77 19.44 3.61
N LEU A 83 -19.31 19.51 2.39
CA LEU A 83 -19.85 18.35 1.71
C LEU A 83 -18.67 17.60 1.07
N GLY A 84 -18.04 16.71 1.84
CA GLY A 84 -17.02 15.80 1.35
C GLY A 84 -17.24 14.44 2.01
N ASP A 85 -17.32 13.36 1.23
CA ASP A 85 -17.27 12.02 1.81
C ASP A 85 -15.85 11.81 2.34
N ASP A 86 -15.69 11.52 3.64
CA ASP A 86 -14.42 11.01 4.15
C ASP A 86 -14.32 9.54 3.77
N VAL A 87 -13.45 9.23 2.82
CA VAL A 87 -13.18 7.84 2.45
C VAL A 87 -12.21 7.28 3.49
N THR A 88 -12.73 6.61 4.52
CA THR A 88 -11.87 5.90 5.48
C THR A 88 -11.70 4.47 4.99
N MET A 89 -10.54 4.16 4.40
CA MET A 89 -10.22 2.78 4.05
C MET A 89 -9.98 2.00 5.35
N GLU A 90 -10.86 1.06 5.70
CA GLU A 90 -10.65 0.19 6.85
C GLU A 90 -9.86 -1.06 6.41
N LEU A 91 -8.59 -1.09 6.78
CA LEU A 91 -7.73 -2.25 6.59
C LEU A 91 -8.06 -3.29 7.67
N THR A 92 -8.72 -4.39 7.29
CA THR A 92 -8.96 -5.48 8.25
C THR A 92 -7.64 -6.14 8.67
N PRO A 93 -7.53 -6.72 9.87
CA PRO A 93 -6.30 -7.40 10.30
C PRO A 93 -5.83 -8.50 9.34
N GLU A 94 -6.76 -9.23 8.74
CA GLU A 94 -6.46 -10.31 7.79
C GLU A 94 -5.85 -9.75 6.50
N LYS A 95 -6.43 -8.68 5.97
CA LYS A 95 -5.91 -8.03 4.77
C LYS A 95 -4.61 -7.27 5.00
N TYR A 96 -4.43 -6.71 6.20
CA TYR A 96 -3.15 -6.17 6.61
C TYR A 96 -2.07 -7.26 6.61
N GLN A 97 -2.34 -8.43 7.18
CA GLN A 97 -1.40 -9.55 7.18
C GLN A 97 -1.07 -10.06 5.78
N GLU A 98 -2.06 -10.18 4.91
CA GLU A 98 -1.87 -10.54 3.50
C GLU A 98 -0.93 -9.54 2.79
N LEU A 99 -1.16 -8.24 3.00
CA LEU A 99 -0.33 -7.18 2.46
C LEU A 99 1.11 -7.24 2.99
N VAL A 100 1.29 -7.44 4.30
CA VAL A 100 2.61 -7.58 4.94
C VAL A 100 3.40 -8.72 4.30
N GLN A 101 2.79 -9.90 4.18
CA GLN A 101 3.45 -11.08 3.61
C GLN A 101 3.86 -10.87 2.15
N ALA A 102 3.02 -10.21 1.36
CA ALA A 102 3.31 -9.93 -0.04
C ALA A 102 4.47 -8.92 -0.20
N VAL A 103 4.49 -7.88 0.64
CA VAL A 103 5.57 -6.88 0.65
C VAL A 103 6.90 -7.49 1.11
N ASP A 104 6.90 -8.27 2.19
CA ASP A 104 8.12 -8.88 2.70
C ASP A 104 8.71 -9.89 1.70
N ARG A 105 7.87 -10.71 1.05
CA ARG A 105 8.31 -11.60 -0.03
C ARG A 105 8.97 -10.84 -1.18
N LEU A 106 8.32 -9.77 -1.65
CA LEU A 106 8.88 -8.95 -2.73
C LEU A 106 10.22 -8.32 -2.32
N ARG A 107 10.32 -7.83 -1.08
CA ARG A 107 11.56 -7.26 -0.56
C ARG A 107 12.67 -8.29 -0.48
N GLU A 108 12.39 -9.47 0.05
CA GLU A 108 13.35 -10.57 0.16
C GLU A 108 13.93 -10.98 -1.20
N GLU A 109 13.09 -11.00 -2.23
CA GLU A 109 13.53 -11.24 -3.61
C GLU A 109 14.46 -10.12 -4.11
N MET A 110 14.13 -8.84 -3.83
CA MET A 110 14.93 -7.69 -4.28
C MET A 110 16.27 -7.54 -3.56
N VAL A 111 16.36 -7.95 -2.28
CA VAL A 111 17.61 -7.82 -1.49
C VAL A 111 18.45 -9.09 -1.49
N ARG A 112 18.00 -10.16 -2.15
CA ARG A 112 18.76 -11.40 -2.26
C ARG A 112 20.04 -11.13 -3.08
N PRO A 113 21.23 -11.47 -2.56
CA PRO A 113 22.47 -11.30 -3.31
C PRO A 113 22.46 -12.19 -4.56
N GLU A 114 22.90 -11.63 -5.69
CA GLU A 114 22.92 -12.29 -7.01
C GLU A 114 23.71 -13.62 -7.00
N ASP A 115 24.71 -13.73 -6.12
CA ASP A 115 25.56 -14.92 -5.93
C ASP A 115 24.84 -16.14 -5.34
N ALA A 116 23.60 -16.01 -4.86
CA ALA A 116 22.83 -17.11 -4.28
C ALA A 116 22.09 -17.98 -5.33
N ASN A 117 22.22 -17.65 -6.63
CA ASN A 117 21.62 -18.39 -7.75
C ASN A 117 22.57 -19.41 -8.43
N ALA A 118 23.71 -19.74 -7.81
CA ALA A 118 24.68 -20.72 -8.32
C ALA A 118 24.45 -22.14 -7.77
#